data_AF-A0A7Z9MG56-F1
#
_entry.id   AF-A0A7Z9MG56-F1
#
_cell.length_a   1.000
_cell.length_b   1.000
_cell.length_c   1.000
_cell.angle_alpha   90.00
_cell.angle_beta   90.00
_cell.angle_gamma   90.00
#
_symmetry.space_group_name_H-M   'P 1'
#
loop_
_entity.id
_entity.type
_entity.pdbx_description
1 polymer ?
#
loop_
_entity_poly.entity_id
_entity_poly.type
_entity_poly.pdbx_seq_one_letter_code
_entity_poly.pdbx_strand_id
1 'polypeptide(L)'
;MNRELGYTEGLSNTLNNIGILYDEQGNFDKALEYYTRSLQLDKENNNKDGIASSLNNIGLYYVSQKIYDKALAQLIMMLAYLIPTKILAEFT
;
A
#
# COMPACT_ATOMS: atom_id res chain seq x y z
N MET A 1 -7.58 1.46 -24.76
CA MET A 1 -7.68 1.66 -23.31
C MET A 1 -7.07 0.55 -22.46
N ASN A 2 -6.88 -0.70 -22.93
CA ASN A 2 -6.38 -1.81 -22.08
C ASN A 2 -4.85 -1.99 -21.96
N ARG A 3 -4.03 -1.49 -22.91
CA ARG A 3 -2.57 -1.72 -22.83
C ARG A 3 -1.88 -0.87 -21.77
N GLU A 4 -2.22 0.41 -21.67
CA GLU A 4 -1.59 1.31 -20.68
C GLU A 4 -1.91 0.87 -19.25
N LEU A 5 -3.16 0.50 -18.96
CA LEU A 5 -3.57 -0.02 -17.64
C LEU A 5 -2.79 -1.29 -17.24
N GLY A 6 -2.59 -2.23 -18.16
CA GLY A 6 -1.81 -3.44 -17.86
C GLY A 6 -0.32 -3.17 -17.64
N TYR A 7 0.25 -2.16 -18.33
CA TYR A 7 1.62 -1.74 -18.10
C TYR A 7 1.79 -1.05 -16.73
N THR A 8 0.83 -0.23 -16.32
CA THR A 8 0.90 0.50 -15.05
C THR A 8 0.63 -0.39 -13.84
N GLU A 9 -0.23 -1.41 -13.97
CA GLU A 9 -0.42 -2.46 -12.95
C GLU A 9 0.82 -3.35 -12.81
N GLY A 10 1.44 -3.76 -13.92
CA GLY A 10 2.72 -4.47 -13.87
C GLY A 10 3.83 -3.66 -13.20
N LEU A 11 3.84 -2.34 -13.41
CA LEU A 11 4.79 -1.43 -12.79
C LEU A 11 4.55 -1.30 -11.27
N SER A 12 3.31 -1.13 -10.82
CA SER A 12 3.01 -1.04 -9.38
C SER A 12 3.40 -2.33 -8.65
N ASN A 13 3.02 -3.49 -9.19
CA ASN A 13 3.42 -4.80 -8.64
C ASN A 13 4.95 -4.95 -8.55
N THR A 14 5.68 -4.51 -9.57
CA THR A 14 7.15 -4.54 -9.57
C THR A 14 7.73 -3.63 -8.47
N LEU A 15 7.20 -2.42 -8.31
CA LEU A 15 7.62 -1.51 -7.25
C LEU A 15 7.34 -2.11 -5.86
N ASN A 16 6.16 -2.69 -5.65
CA ASN A 16 5.82 -3.35 -4.39
C ASN A 16 6.80 -4.49 -4.06
N ASN A 17 7.17 -5.30 -5.05
CA ASN A 17 8.15 -6.38 -4.86
C ASN A 17 9.56 -5.86 -4.55
N ILE A 18 9.98 -4.75 -5.15
CA ILE A 18 11.25 -4.09 -4.79
C ILE A 18 11.18 -3.58 -3.34
N GLY A 19 10.03 -3.07 -2.91
CA GLY A 19 9.80 -2.69 -1.52
C GLY A 19 10.01 -3.87 -0.56
N ILE A 20 9.41 -5.03 -0.86
CA ILE A 20 9.57 -6.27 -0.08
C ILE A 20 11.04 -6.67 0.02
N LEU A 21 11.77 -6.64 -1.10
CA LEU A 21 13.20 -6.98 -1.11
C LEU A 21 14.01 -6.07 -0.17
N TYR A 22 13.74 -4.76 -0.16
CA TYR A 22 14.43 -3.85 0.75
C TYR A 22 13.99 -4.03 2.22
N ASP A 23 12.73 -4.36 2.47
CA ASP A 23 12.20 -4.68 3.80
C ASP A 23 12.91 -5.91 4.39
N GLU A 24 13.04 -6.98 3.60
CA GLU A 24 13.77 -8.20 3.97
C GLU A 24 15.27 -7.95 4.24
N GLN A 25 15.85 -6.92 3.60
CA GLN A 25 17.23 -6.47 3.84
C GLN A 25 17.36 -5.54 5.06
N GLY A 26 16.25 -5.19 5.72
CA GLY A 26 16.21 -4.21 6.81
C GLY A 26 16.38 -2.76 6.36
N ASN A 27 16.31 -2.48 5.05
CA ASN A 27 16.32 -1.12 4.50
C ASN A 27 14.90 -0.57 4.42
N PHE A 28 14.33 -0.35 5.61
CA PHE A 28 12.93 0.03 5.78
C PHE A 28 12.57 1.37 5.11
N ASP A 29 13.48 2.34 5.10
CA ASP A 29 13.25 3.64 4.45
C ASP A 29 13.09 3.50 2.93
N LYS A 30 13.94 2.69 2.28
CA LYS A 30 13.78 2.39 0.85
C LYS A 30 12.52 1.58 0.60
N ALA A 31 12.23 0.58 1.43
CA ALA A 31 11.00 -0.21 1.31
C ALA A 31 9.77 0.70 1.28
N LEU A 32 9.69 1.64 2.23
CA LEU A 32 8.63 2.64 2.31
C LEU A 32 8.52 3.50 1.04
N GLU A 33 9.64 3.95 0.47
CA GLU A 33 9.64 4.72 -0.78
C GLU A 33 8.96 3.92 -1.92
N TYR A 34 9.34 2.66 -2.09
CA TYR A 34 8.81 1.81 -3.15
C TYR A 34 7.33 1.45 -2.94
N TYR A 35 6.93 1.11 -1.71
CA TYR A 35 5.51 0.89 -1.39
C TYR A 35 4.67 2.15 -1.65
N THR A 36 5.18 3.33 -1.32
CA THR A 36 4.48 4.60 -1.55
C THR A 36 4.32 4.89 -3.05
N ARG A 37 5.33 4.58 -3.87
CA ARG A 37 5.26 4.72 -5.33
C ARG A 37 4.27 3.73 -5.95
N SER A 38 4.24 2.48 -5.46
CA SER A 38 3.23 1.49 -5.86
C SER A 38 1.82 2.00 -5.54
N LEU A 39 1.60 2.46 -4.30
CA LEU A 39 0.33 3.02 -3.85
C LEU A 39 -0.16 4.16 -4.73
N GLN A 40 0.73 5.05 -5.16
CA GLN A 40 0.37 6.18 -6.03
C GLN A 40 -0.14 5.70 -7.40
N LEU A 41 0.56 4.75 -8.02
CA LEU A 41 0.14 4.18 -9.30
C LEU A 41 -1.18 3.41 -9.17
N ASP A 42 -1.34 2.61 -8.11
CA ASP A 42 -2.57 1.85 -7.91
C ASP A 42 -3.77 2.78 -7.64
N LYS A 43 -3.56 3.92 -6.97
CA LYS A 43 -4.58 4.99 -6.84
C LYS A 43 -4.96 5.60 -8.19
N GLU A 44 -3.97 5.93 -9.02
CA GLU A 44 -4.21 6.50 -10.36
C GLU A 44 -5.01 5.55 -11.25
N ASN A 45 -4.78 4.23 -11.11
CA ASN A 45 -5.47 3.20 -11.88
C ASN A 45 -6.75 2.68 -11.23
N ASN A 46 -7.12 3.15 -10.04
CA ASN A 46 -8.22 2.60 -9.23
C ASN A 46 -8.08 1.09 -8.94
N ASN A 47 -6.84 0.58 -8.86
CA ASN A 47 -6.53 -0.81 -8.51
C ASN A 47 -6.64 -1.01 -6.99
N LYS A 48 -7.83 -1.42 -6.53
CA LYS A 48 -8.11 -1.57 -5.09
C LYS A 48 -7.22 -2.61 -4.41
N ASP A 49 -6.89 -3.71 -5.09
CA ASP A 49 -6.09 -4.78 -4.52
C ASP A 49 -4.63 -4.34 -4.36
N GLY A 50 -4.09 -3.60 -5.34
CA GLY A 50 -2.76 -3.00 -5.26
C GLY A 50 -2.66 -1.91 -4.19
N ILE A 51 -3.70 -1.06 -4.07
CA ILE A 51 -3.81 -0.07 -2.98
C ILE A 51 -3.77 -0.77 -1.62
N ALA A 52 -4.58 -1.81 -1.43
CA ALA A 52 -4.66 -2.54 -0.17
C ALA A 52 -3.33 -3.21 0.19
N SER A 53 -2.68 -3.86 -0.79
CA SER A 53 -1.37 -4.49 -0.62
C SER A 53 -0.30 -3.47 -0.21
N SER A 54 -0.24 -2.33 -0.90
CA SER A 54 0.72 -1.27 -0.61
C SER A 54 0.49 -0.67 0.79
N LEU A 55 -0.77 -0.39 1.16
CA LEU A 55 -1.12 0.15 2.48
C LEU A 55 -0.80 -0.84 3.61
N ASN A 56 -1.05 -2.14 3.41
CA ASN A 56 -0.67 -3.17 4.37
C ASN A 56 0.84 -3.16 4.64
N ASN A 57 1.65 -3.11 3.57
CA ASN A 57 3.10 -3.10 3.69
C ASN A 57 3.63 -1.83 4.38
N ILE A 58 3.05 -0.66 4.07
CA ILE A 58 3.37 0.59 4.78
C ILE A 58 2.93 0.51 6.26
N GLY A 59 1.80 -0.14 6.55
CA GLY A 59 1.35 -0.40 7.91
C GLY A 59 2.36 -1.23 8.71
N LEU A 60 2.85 -2.33 8.11
CA LEU A 60 3.88 -3.20 8.69
C LEU A 60 5.21 -2.45 8.93
N TYR A 61 5.61 -1.56 8.02
CA TYR A 61 6.73 -0.65 8.25
C TYR A 61 6.54 0.18 9.52
N TYR A 62 5.36 0.77 9.73
CA TYR A 62 5.13 1.54 10.96
C TYR A 62 5.07 0.67 12.22
N VAL A 63 4.64 -0.60 12.11
CA VAL A 63 4.72 -1.58 13.20
C VAL A 63 6.17 -1.86 13.58
N SER A 64 7.07 -2.07 12.60
CA SER A 64 8.50 -2.32 12.89
C SER A 64 9.17 -1.13 13.59
N GLN A 65 8.74 0.09 13.25
CA GLN A 65 9.19 1.33 13.89
C GLN A 65 8.48 1.65 15.22
N LYS A 66 7.54 0.80 15.67
CA LYS A 66 6.70 1.01 16.88
C LYS A 66 5.85 2.28 16.85
N ILE A 67 5.50 2.76 15.65
CA ILE A 67 4.65 3.94 15.44
C ILE A 67 3.21 3.47 15.17
N TYR A 68 2.55 2.98 16.21
CA TYR A 68 1.27 2.28 16.08
C TYR A 68 0.14 3.16 15.54
N ASP A 69 0.10 4.44 15.86
CA ASP A 69 -0.93 5.37 15.35
C ASP A 69 -0.90 5.45 13.82
N LYS A 70 0.30 5.52 13.24
CA LYS A 70 0.46 5.56 11.79
C LYS A 70 0.15 4.21 11.14
N ALA A 71 0.52 3.11 11.79
CA ALA A 71 0.18 1.76 11.33
C ALA A 71 -1.34 1.56 11.27
N LEU A 72 -2.04 1.93 12.35
CA LEU A 72 -3.50 1.86 12.44
C LEU A 72 -4.15 2.72 11.36
N ALA A 73 -3.65 3.94 11.12
CA ALA A 73 -4.15 4.78 10.05
C ALA A 73 -4.05 4.12 8.67
N GLN A 74 -2.95 3.39 8.37
CA GLN A 74 -2.83 2.66 7.10
C GLN A 74 -3.83 1.52 6.99
N LEU A 75 -4.04 0.76 8.06
CA LEU A 75 -5.01 -0.34 8.07
C LEU A 75 -6.45 0.16 7.91
N ILE A 76 -6.82 1.28 8.55
CA ILE A 76 -8.13 1.90 8.37
C ILE A 76 -8.30 2.38 6.92
N MET A 77 -7.28 3.01 6.34
CA MET A 77 -7.32 3.38 4.92
C MET A 77 -7.46 2.16 4.02
N MET A 78 -6.73 1.07 4.28
CA MET A 78 -6.84 -0.18 3.52
C MET A 78 -8.27 -0.71 3.53
N LEU A 79 -8.89 -0.78 4.71
CA LEU A 79 -10.30 -1.16 4.84
C LEU A 79 -11.19 -0.22 4.04
N ALA A 80 -10.96 1.10 4.08
CA ALA A 80 -11.76 2.08 3.34
C ALA A 80 -11.77 1.86 1.83
N TYR A 81 -10.70 1.32 1.27
CA TYR A 81 -10.63 0.98 -0.15
C TYR A 81 -11.33 -0.34 -0.49
N LEU A 82 -11.40 -1.28 0.45
CA LEU A 82 -11.97 -2.62 0.25
C LEU A 82 -13.48 -2.69 0.55
N ILE A 83 -13.97 -1.95 1.53
CA ILE A 83 -15.37 -1.99 1.96
C ILE A 83 -16.13 -0.68 1.69
N PRO A 84 -17.45 -0.72 1.42
CA PRO A 84 -18.27 0.48 1.35
C PRO A 84 -18.21 1.27 2.66
N THR A 85 -18.13 2.60 2.55
CA THR A 85 -17.92 3.59 3.62
C THR A 85 -18.83 3.46 4.85
N LYS A 86 -19.95 2.74 4.76
CA LYS A 86 -20.90 2.53 5.85
C LYS A 86 -20.35 1.70 7.02
N ILE A 87 -19.44 0.76 6.76
CA ILE A 87 -18.83 -0.10 7.80
C ILE A 87 -17.65 0.61 8.48
N LEU A 88 -17.08 1.63 7.82
CA LEU A 88 -15.89 2.33 8.31
C LEU A 88 -16.11 3.12 9.61
N ALA A 89 -17.35 3.57 9.85
CA ALA A 89 -17.73 4.37 11.02
C ALA A 89 -17.61 3.60 12.35
N GLU A 90 -17.45 2.28 12.31
CA GLU A 90 -17.25 1.45 13.51
C GLU A 90 -15.79 1.48 14.01
N PHE A 91 -14.87 2.04 13.22
CA PHE A 91 -13.42 2.07 13.50
C PHE A 91 -12.86 3.49 13.74
N THR A 92 -13.71 4.52 13.72
CA THR A 92 -13.37 5.94 13.94
C THR A 92 -14.05 6.49 15.18
#